data_AF-A0A2E8CYZ4-F1
#
_entry.id   AF-A0A2E8CYZ4-F1
#
_cell.length_a   1.000
_cell.length_b   1.000
_cell.length_c   1.000
_cell.angle_alpha   90.00
_cell.angle_beta   90.00
_cell.angle_gamma   90.00
#
_symmetry.space_group_name_H-M   'P 1'
#
loop_
_entity.id
_entity.type
_entity.pdbx_description
1 polymer ?
#
loop_
_entity_poly.entity_id
_entity_poly.type
_entity_poly.pdbx_seq_one_letter_code
_entity_poly.pdbx_strand_id
1 'polypeptide(L)'
;MGEPGMTELANGDLLMVLRNGEWGEPVFQTRPNDAGRPWSNPKKLPATGVWPTPCLMSNGMLVLAVGRGRPPNYYLWCSPDGS
;
A
#
# COMPACT_ATOMS: atom_id res chain seq x y z
N MET A 1 -2.74 -0.39 12.78
CA MET A 1 -3.79 0.53 12.32
C MET A 1 -4.61 -0.15 11.23
N GLY A 2 -5.90 0.20 11.11
CA GLY A 2 -6.85 -0.38 10.15
C GLY A 2 -6.71 0.18 8.73
N GLU A 3 -7.71 -0.04 7.88
CA GLU A 3 -7.75 0.46 6.50
C GLU A 3 -8.17 1.96 6.49
N PRO A 4 -7.52 2.83 5.67
CA PRO A 4 -6.42 2.56 4.76
C PRO A 4 -5.04 2.48 5.44
N GLY A 5 -4.10 1.79 4.81
CA GLY A 5 -2.71 1.72 5.26
C GLY A 5 -1.87 2.86 4.68
N MET A 6 -0.92 3.39 5.45
CA MET A 6 -0.09 4.51 5.02
C MET A 6 1.33 4.42 5.58
N THR A 7 2.32 4.85 4.80
CA THR A 7 3.73 4.96 5.21
C THR A 7 4.36 6.18 4.56
N GLU A 8 5.39 6.74 5.19
CA GLU A 8 6.31 7.69 4.55
C GLU A 8 7.34 6.90 3.70
N LEU A 9 7.71 7.46 2.56
CA LEU A 9 8.71 6.95 1.63
C LEU A 9 10.08 7.62 1.88
N ALA A 10 11.14 7.07 1.32
CA ALA A 10 12.52 7.55 1.56
C ALA A 10 12.75 9.02 1.12
N ASN A 11 11.94 9.51 0.18
CA ASN A 11 11.97 10.90 -0.30
C ASN A 11 11.11 11.86 0.53
N GLY A 12 10.47 11.40 1.62
CA GLY A 12 9.56 12.18 2.45
C GLY A 12 8.10 12.21 1.96
N ASP A 13 7.79 11.56 0.83
CA ASP A 13 6.42 11.46 0.33
C ASP A 13 5.59 10.50 1.18
N LEU A 14 4.28 10.73 1.22
CA LEU A 14 3.34 9.75 1.76
C LEU A 14 2.86 8.78 0.68
N LEU A 15 2.79 7.51 1.04
CA LEU A 15 2.11 6.47 0.27
C LEU A 15 0.90 5.99 1.06
N MET A 16 -0.30 6.09 0.46
CA MET A 16 -1.50 5.45 0.97
C MET A 16 -1.86 4.24 0.11
N VAL A 17 -2.21 3.13 0.75
CA VAL A 17 -2.75 1.93 0.12
C VAL A 17 -4.19 1.69 0.60
N LEU A 18 -5.09 1.62 -0.36
CA LEU A 18 -6.54 1.60 -0.22
C LEU A 18 -7.07 0.21 -0.58
N ARG A 19 -8.03 -0.29 0.21
CA ARG A 19 -8.90 -1.39 -0.22
C ARG A 19 -10.10 -0.81 -0.96
N ASN A 20 -10.57 -1.47 -2.01
CA ASN A 20 -11.72 -1.02 -2.78
C ASN A 20 -13.09 -1.48 -2.24
N GLY A 21 -13.13 -2.16 -1.08
CA GLY A 21 -14.35 -2.70 -0.46
C GLY A 21 -14.90 -3.97 -1.10
N GLU A 22 -14.42 -4.37 -2.28
CA GLU A 22 -14.87 -5.56 -2.99
C GLU A 22 -14.04 -6.78 -2.58
N TRP A 23 -14.67 -7.96 -2.57
CA TRP A 23 -14.02 -9.19 -2.12
C TRP A 23 -13.13 -9.78 -3.22
N GLY A 24 -11.86 -10.05 -2.89
CA GLY A 24 -10.91 -10.65 -3.83
C GLY A 24 -10.28 -9.67 -4.82
N GLU A 25 -10.76 -8.43 -4.82
CA GLU A 25 -10.30 -7.39 -5.73
C GLU A 25 -8.97 -6.74 -5.29
N PRO A 26 -8.29 -6.07 -6.23
CA PRO A 26 -7.02 -5.42 -5.98
C PRO A 26 -7.08 -4.31 -4.94
N VAL A 27 -5.94 -4.07 -4.30
CA VAL A 27 -5.70 -2.83 -3.57
C VAL A 27 -5.17 -1.76 -4.53
N PHE A 28 -5.31 -0.50 -4.13
CA PHE A 28 -4.91 0.66 -4.91
C PHE A 28 -3.91 1.50 -4.12
N GLN A 29 -3.02 2.20 -4.79
CA GLN A 29 -2.15 3.19 -4.16
C GLN A 29 -2.46 4.61 -4.61
N THR A 30 -2.24 5.57 -3.74
CA THR A 30 -2.22 6.99 -4.09
C THR A 30 -1.16 7.72 -3.27
N ARG A 31 -0.66 8.83 -3.81
CA ARG A 31 0.33 9.72 -3.19
C ARG A 31 -0.19 11.15 -3.25
N PRO A 32 0.22 12.02 -2.30
CA PRO A 32 0.05 13.46 -2.46
C PRO A 32 0.77 13.90 -3.73
N ASN A 33 0.20 14.86 -4.45
CA ASN A 33 1.00 15.63 -5.39
C ASN A 33 1.86 16.62 -4.58
N ASP A 34 3.10 16.87 -5.03
CA ASP A 34 4.13 17.67 -4.34
C ASP A 34 3.62 18.74 -3.37
N ALA A 35 4.13 18.70 -2.13
CA ALA A 35 4.00 19.73 -1.10
C ALA A 35 2.55 20.13 -0.74
N GLY A 36 1.74 19.17 -0.29
CA GLY A 36 0.45 19.44 0.38
C GLY A 36 -0.76 19.61 -0.54
N ARG A 37 -0.69 19.12 -1.78
CA ARG A 37 -1.78 19.16 -2.77
C ARG A 37 -2.69 17.92 -2.68
N PRO A 38 -3.88 17.94 -3.31
CA PRO A 38 -4.77 16.78 -3.36
C PRO A 38 -4.05 15.51 -3.84
N TRP A 39 -4.46 14.38 -3.29
CA TRP A 39 -4.02 13.04 -3.67
C TRP A 39 -4.19 12.80 -5.16
N SER A 40 -3.24 12.08 -5.76
CA SER A 40 -3.35 11.59 -7.12
C SER A 40 -4.54 10.63 -7.30
N ASN A 41 -4.98 10.43 -8.55
CA ASN A 41 -5.95 9.38 -8.85
C ASN A 41 -5.37 8.01 -8.41
N PRO A 42 -6.12 7.19 -7.66
CA PRO A 42 -5.64 5.89 -7.22
C PRO A 42 -5.22 4.98 -8.38
N LYS A 43 -4.05 4.36 -8.24
CA LYS A 43 -3.49 3.42 -9.21
C LYS A 43 -3.63 2.00 -8.67
N LYS A 44 -4.14 1.09 -9.50
CA LYS A 44 -4.29 -0.33 -9.16
C LYS A 44 -2.92 -0.97 -8.93
N LEU A 45 -2.79 -1.73 -7.83
CA LEU A 45 -1.64 -2.59 -7.58
C LEU A 45 -1.95 -4.03 -8.03
N PRO A 46 -0.92 -4.85 -8.33
CA PRO A 46 -1.10 -6.28 -8.57
C PRO A 46 -1.50 -7.04 -7.29
N ALA A 47 -1.31 -6.42 -6.12
CA ALA A 47 -1.70 -6.96 -4.83
C ALA A 47 -3.23 -6.98 -4.65
N THR A 48 -3.71 -8.00 -3.96
CA THR A 48 -5.12 -8.32 -3.78
C THR A 48 -5.27 -8.84 -2.35
N GLY A 49 -6.22 -8.31 -1.59
CA GLY A 49 -6.39 -8.68 -0.19
C GLY A 49 -7.03 -7.59 0.66
N VAL A 50 -6.88 -7.76 1.96
CA VAL A 50 -7.49 -6.94 3.01
C VAL A 50 -6.43 -6.46 3.99
N TRP A 51 -6.72 -5.40 4.73
CA TRP A 51 -5.80 -4.76 5.69
C TRP A 51 -4.42 -4.45 5.09
N PRO A 52 -4.35 -3.66 3.99
CA PRO A 52 -3.07 -3.26 3.44
C PRO A 52 -2.24 -2.53 4.49
N THR A 53 -1.03 -3.02 4.73
CA THR A 53 -0.10 -2.45 5.71
C THR A 53 1.24 -2.21 5.01
N PRO A 54 1.42 -1.04 4.37
CA PRO A 54 2.70 -0.67 3.77
C PRO A 54 3.71 -0.27 4.87
N CYS A 55 4.97 -0.60 4.67
CA CYS A 55 6.07 -0.30 5.57
C CYS A 55 7.36 -0.11 4.78
N LEU A 56 7.95 1.08 4.86
CA LEU A 56 9.31 1.30 4.40
C LEU A 56 10.28 0.75 5.45
N MET A 57 11.07 -0.24 5.04
CA MET A 57 12.08 -0.86 5.90
C MET A 57 13.33 0.02 5.96
N SER A 58 14.13 -0.13 7.02
CA SER A 58 15.36 0.67 7.22
C SER A 58 16.44 0.48 6.14
N ASN A 59 16.34 -0.58 5.33
CA ASN A 59 17.21 -0.84 4.20
C ASN A 59 16.69 -0.24 2.87
N GLY A 60 15.62 0.56 2.90
CA GLY A 60 15.02 1.20 1.73
C GLY A 60 13.99 0.35 0.99
N MET A 61 13.80 -0.92 1.36
CA MET A 61 12.77 -1.76 0.72
C MET A 61 11.37 -1.37 1.23
N LEU A 62 10.44 -1.16 0.31
CA LEU A 62 9.03 -0.99 0.65
C LEU A 62 8.35 -2.36 0.67
N VAL A 63 7.73 -2.72 1.79
CA VAL A 63 6.97 -3.96 1.94
C VAL A 63 5.50 -3.64 2.14
N LEU A 64 4.63 -4.33 1.42
CA LEU A 64 3.19 -4.29 1.62
C LEU A 64 2.70 -5.66 2.08
N ALA A 65 2.21 -5.72 3.32
CA ALA A 65 1.46 -6.88 3.81
C ALA A 65 -0.03 -6.74 3.48
N VAL A 66 -0.63 -7.83 2.98
CA VAL A 66 -2.08 -7.96 2.80
C VAL A 66 -2.54 -9.32 3.31
N GLY A 67 -3.66 -9.34 4.03
CA GLY A 67 -4.35 -10.56 4.42
C GLY A 67 -5.25 -11.08 3.29
N ARG A 68 -5.43 -12.39 3.22
CA ARG A 68 -6.49 -13.04 2.45
C ARG A 68 -7.21 -14.05 3.32
N GLY A 69 -8.52 -14.15 3.13
CA GLY A 69 -9.37 -14.99 3.99
C GLY A 69 -9.54 -16.44 3.51
N ARG A 70 -9.24 -16.75 2.25
CA ARG A 70 -9.50 -18.08 1.67
C ARG A 70 -8.45 -18.49 0.61
N PRO A 71 -7.51 -19.39 0.95
CA PRO A 71 -7.18 -19.83 2.32
C PRO A 71 -6.71 -18.65 3.20
N PRO A 72 -6.77 -18.76 4.54
CA PRO A 72 -6.29 -17.70 5.43
C PRO A 72 -4.77 -17.61 5.35
N ASN A 73 -4.26 -16.55 4.72
CA ASN A 73 -2.83 -16.31 4.60
C ASN A 73 -2.51 -14.82 4.49
N TYR A 74 -1.23 -14.50 4.70
CA TYR A 74 -0.67 -13.19 4.41
C TYR A 74 0.25 -13.27 3.21
N TYR A 75 0.16 -12.28 2.34
CA TYR A 75 1.12 -12.07 1.27
C TYR A 75 1.93 -10.82 1.58
N LEU A 76 3.24 -10.92 1.31
CA LEU A 76 4.15 -9.78 1.33
C LEU A 76 4.54 -9.46 -0.10
N TRP A 77 4.33 -8.20 -0.49
CA TRP A 77 4.79 -7.64 -1.75
C TRP A 77 5.95 -6.72 -1.44
N CYS A 78 7.06 -6.88 -2.17
CA CYS A 78 8.26 -6.09 -1.95
C CYS A 78 8.55 -5.25 -3.18
N SER A 79 8.81 -3.96 -2.96
CA SER A 79 9.40 -3.07 -3.94
C SER A 79 10.85 -2.77 -3.51
N PRO A 80 11.85 -3.30 -4.24
CA PRO A 80 13.25 -3.12 -3.87
C PRO A 80 13.75 -1.67 -3.96
N ASP A 81 13.09 -0.83 -4.74
CA ASP A 81 13.46 0.58 -4.94
C ASP A 81 12.76 1.55 -3.98
N GLY A 82 11.89 1.03 -3.10
CA GLY A 82 11.19 1.83 -2.11
C GLY A 82 10.02 2.64 -2.67
N SER A 83 9.58 2.36 -3.90
CA SER A 83 8.49 3.07 -4.59
C SER A 83 7.43 2.17 -5.19
#